data_AF-A0A951I043-F1
#
_entry.id   AF-A0A951I043-F1
#
_cell.length_a   1.000
_cell.length_b   1.000
_cell.length_c   1.000
_cell.angle_alpha   90.00
_cell.angle_beta   90.00
_cell.angle_gamma   90.00
#
_symmetry.space_group_name_H-M   'P 1'
#
loop_
_entity.id
_entity.type
_entity.pdbx_description
1 polymer ?
#
loop_
_entity_poly.entity_id
_entity_poly.type
_entity_poly.pdbx_seq_one_letter_code
_entity_poly.pdbx_strand_id
1 'polypeptide(L)'
;MKNIASRALFAAALLLSLSFATSAATQTATLFYHIKHHDYDRASFSFSLGVPGDSRFPANRNLYDLSYGSISLGDGQDYFDVPINDRSYSQLKDLGELKWDELHDVPVLHASQWPHGDGLKSDFSRSITGTDPELTPANVVVKALLGHLYVLHSKHDRTDIYVLFRIETLKLNDECTISWQIVRSPEEIE
;
A
#
# COMPACT_ATOMS: atom_id res chain seq x y z
N MET A 1 -40.23 2.78 66.18
CA MET A 1 -39.31 1.73 65.68
C MET A 1 -39.22 1.92 64.16
N LYS A 2 -38.24 2.71 63.68
CA LYS A 2 -37.05 2.27 62.94
C LYS A 2 -37.35 1.36 61.73
N ASN A 3 -37.29 1.92 60.52
CA ASN A 3 -36.38 1.50 59.41
C ASN A 3 -36.90 2.11 58.08
N ILE A 4 -36.23 3.14 57.56
CA ILE A 4 -35.03 3.13 56.70
C ILE A 4 -35.38 2.77 55.25
N ALA A 5 -35.14 3.76 54.41
CA ALA A 5 -35.25 3.80 52.96
C ALA A 5 -34.45 2.71 52.25
N SER A 6 -34.84 2.38 51.01
CA SER A 6 -33.87 1.99 50.00
C SER A 6 -34.28 2.52 48.64
N ARG A 7 -33.57 3.58 48.22
CA ARG A 7 -33.53 4.12 46.86
C ARG A 7 -32.62 3.21 46.04
N ALA A 8 -33.12 2.65 44.94
CA ALA A 8 -32.26 2.08 43.91
C ALA A 8 -32.14 3.10 42.76
N LEU A 9 -31.02 3.82 42.73
CA LEU A 9 -30.59 4.57 41.55
C LEU A 9 -30.07 3.59 40.51
N PHE A 10 -30.71 3.56 39.33
CA PHE A 10 -30.10 2.97 38.13
C PHE A 10 -29.10 3.97 37.56
N ALA A 11 -27.81 3.73 37.80
CA ALA A 11 -26.75 4.41 37.08
C ALA A 11 -26.57 3.73 35.72
N ALA A 12 -27.01 4.37 34.65
CA ALA A 12 -26.68 3.98 33.29
C ALA A 12 -25.20 4.33 33.04
N ALA A 13 -24.34 3.30 33.00
CA ALA A 13 -22.95 3.45 32.60
C ALA A 13 -22.90 3.65 31.08
N LEU A 14 -22.76 4.91 30.67
CA LEU A 14 -22.46 5.28 29.29
C LEU A 14 -21.00 4.92 29.02
N LEU A 15 -20.76 3.75 28.42
CA LEU A 15 -19.44 3.36 27.91
C LEU A 15 -19.13 4.24 26.69
N LEU A 16 -18.46 5.37 26.93
CA LEU A 16 -17.76 6.10 25.88
C LEU A 16 -16.55 5.25 25.47
N SER A 17 -16.68 4.48 24.40
CA SER A 17 -15.51 3.95 23.69
C SER A 17 -14.81 5.13 23.03
N LEU A 18 -13.78 5.68 23.69
CA LEU A 18 -12.83 6.58 23.03
C LEU A 18 -12.02 5.77 22.03
N SER A 19 -12.50 5.71 20.78
CA SER A 19 -11.66 5.31 19.66
C SER A 19 -10.66 6.43 19.43
N PHE A 20 -9.44 6.27 19.97
CA PHE A 20 -8.31 7.11 19.61
C PHE A 20 -7.88 6.76 18.17
N ALA A 21 -8.62 7.25 17.17
CA ALA A 21 -8.09 7.39 15.84
C ALA A 21 -7.13 8.57 15.86
N THR A 22 -5.91 8.33 16.35
CA THR A 22 -4.81 9.26 16.13
C THR A 22 -4.57 9.27 14.64
N SER A 23 -5.15 10.23 13.93
CA SER A 23 -4.85 10.48 12.52
C SER A 23 -3.35 10.77 12.45
N ALA A 24 -2.56 9.78 12.07
CA ALA A 24 -1.17 10.02 11.73
C ALA A 24 -1.14 11.10 10.65
N ALA A 25 -0.20 12.04 10.73
CA ALA A 25 -0.06 13.06 9.70
C ALA A 25 0.29 12.35 8.39
N THR A 26 -0.55 12.52 7.37
CA THR A 26 -0.32 11.92 6.06
C THR A 26 0.96 12.50 5.46
N GLN A 27 1.89 11.61 5.08
CA GLN A 27 3.15 11.98 4.43
C GLN A 27 2.95 12.02 2.92
N THR A 28 3.80 12.72 2.18
CA THR A 28 3.69 12.80 0.71
C THR A 28 5.01 12.47 0.02
N ALA A 29 4.93 11.85 -1.15
CA ALA A 29 6.08 11.56 -2.00
C ALA A 29 5.71 11.68 -3.49
N THR A 30 6.66 12.08 -4.33
CA THR A 30 6.50 12.11 -5.78
C THR A 30 7.34 11.02 -6.43
N LEU A 31 6.71 10.20 -7.25
CA LEU A 31 7.34 9.13 -8.02
C LEU A 31 7.32 9.47 -9.51
N PHE A 32 8.40 9.11 -10.19
CA PHE A 32 8.61 9.40 -11.60
C PHE A 32 8.40 8.15 -12.43
N TYR A 33 7.69 8.28 -13.56
CA TYR A 33 7.38 7.18 -14.46
C TYR A 33 8.67 6.57 -15.02
N HIS A 34 9.01 5.36 -14.54
CA HIS A 34 10.31 4.74 -14.77
C HIS A 34 10.70 4.68 -16.24
N ILE A 35 9.81 4.19 -17.11
CA ILE A 35 10.10 3.97 -18.54
C ILE A 35 10.50 5.27 -19.25
N LYS A 36 9.89 6.41 -18.92
CA LYS A 36 10.20 7.70 -19.56
C LYS A 36 11.50 8.29 -19.04
N HIS A 37 11.72 8.24 -17.73
CA HIS A 37 12.84 8.93 -17.10
C HIS A 37 14.10 8.07 -17.03
N HIS A 38 14.00 6.76 -17.27
CA HIS A 38 15.07 5.78 -17.08
C HIS A 38 15.71 5.86 -15.69
N ASP A 39 14.91 6.23 -14.69
CA ASP A 39 15.34 6.48 -13.32
C ASP A 39 14.54 5.56 -12.39
N TYR A 40 15.12 4.42 -12.05
CA TYR A 40 14.46 3.44 -11.18
C TYR A 40 14.43 3.89 -9.72
N ASP A 41 15.43 4.68 -9.30
CA ASP A 41 15.53 5.20 -7.94
C ASP A 41 14.35 6.14 -7.65
N ARG A 42 14.09 7.11 -8.53
CA ARG A 42 12.96 8.05 -8.39
C ARG A 42 11.59 7.44 -8.71
N ALA A 43 11.57 6.26 -9.32
CA ALA A 43 10.34 5.51 -9.56
C ALA A 43 9.96 4.61 -8.38
N SER A 44 10.87 4.37 -7.43
CA SER A 44 10.69 3.43 -6.34
C SER A 44 10.60 4.13 -4.98
N PHE A 45 9.85 3.54 -4.05
CA PHE A 45 9.62 4.11 -2.72
C PHE A 45 9.77 3.09 -1.60
N SER A 46 10.40 3.49 -0.50
CA SER A 46 10.43 2.73 0.75
C SER A 46 9.57 3.45 1.79
N PHE A 47 8.47 2.83 2.20
CA PHE A 47 7.57 3.40 3.21
C PHE A 47 8.18 3.34 4.61
N SER A 48 8.96 2.30 4.90
CA SER A 48 9.65 2.16 6.19
C SER A 48 10.70 3.27 6.41
N LEU A 49 11.35 3.72 5.33
CA LEU A 49 12.33 4.80 5.37
C LEU A 49 11.73 6.18 5.04
N GLY A 50 10.54 6.21 4.43
CA GLY A 50 9.87 7.43 3.99
C GLY A 50 10.60 8.18 2.88
N VAL A 51 11.37 7.48 2.04
CA VAL A 51 12.19 8.10 0.99
C VAL A 51 12.02 7.39 -0.36
N PRO A 52 12.09 8.13 -1.48
CA PRO A 52 12.32 7.51 -2.77
C PRO A 52 13.70 6.86 -2.79
N GLY A 53 13.96 6.04 -3.80
CA GLY A 53 15.31 5.55 -4.02
C GLY A 53 16.31 6.68 -4.25
N ASP A 54 17.53 6.50 -3.75
CA ASP A 54 18.63 7.43 -3.96
C ASP A 54 19.99 6.71 -3.93
N SER A 55 21.07 7.46 -4.18
CA SER A 55 22.43 6.91 -4.18
C SER A 55 22.94 6.46 -2.79
N ARG A 56 22.29 6.88 -1.69
CA ARG A 56 22.63 6.48 -0.32
C ARG A 56 21.99 5.15 0.04
N PHE A 57 20.82 4.89 -0.52
CA PHE A 57 20.13 3.61 -0.48
C PHE A 57 19.94 3.14 -1.91
N PRO A 58 21.01 2.74 -2.62
CA PRO A 58 20.89 2.36 -4.02
C PRO A 58 19.83 1.28 -4.13
N ALA A 59 19.06 1.34 -5.23
CA ALA A 59 18.04 0.39 -5.60
C ALA A 59 18.54 -1.05 -5.76
N ASN A 60 19.02 -1.67 -4.70
CA ASN A 60 18.90 -3.10 -4.58
C ASN A 60 17.41 -3.35 -4.31
N ARG A 61 16.82 -4.23 -5.11
CA ARG A 61 15.38 -4.45 -5.20
C ARG A 61 14.71 -4.80 -3.86
N ASN A 62 15.48 -5.06 -2.82
CA ASN A 62 15.05 -5.57 -1.51
C ASN A 62 14.72 -4.47 -0.49
N LEU A 63 14.87 -3.18 -0.84
CA LEU A 63 14.63 -2.06 0.08
C LEU A 63 13.39 -1.22 -0.26
N TYR A 64 12.77 -1.45 -1.42
CA TYR A 64 11.59 -0.71 -1.84
C TYR A 64 10.36 -1.57 -1.84
N ASP A 65 9.26 -0.91 -1.51
CA ASP A 65 7.96 -1.51 -1.31
C ASP A 65 7.05 -1.30 -2.53
N LEU A 66 7.33 -0.26 -3.33
CA LEU A 66 6.50 0.17 -4.45
C LEU A 66 7.37 0.72 -5.59
N SER A 67 7.00 0.42 -6.83
CA SER A 67 7.55 1.02 -8.06
C SER A 67 6.42 1.61 -8.91
N TYR A 68 6.70 2.71 -9.62
CA TYR A 68 5.76 3.39 -10.50
C TYR A 68 6.26 3.43 -11.95
N GLY A 69 5.42 2.94 -12.87
CA GLY A 69 5.70 3.01 -14.29
C GLY A 69 6.80 2.06 -14.77
N SER A 70 7.11 1.02 -14.00
CA SER A 70 8.04 -0.03 -14.42
C SER A 70 7.37 -1.06 -15.34
N ILE A 71 6.03 -1.05 -15.40
CA ILE A 71 5.22 -1.97 -16.21
C ILE A 71 4.25 -1.15 -17.09
N SER A 72 4.05 -1.62 -18.31
CA SER A 72 2.96 -1.19 -19.19
C SER A 72 2.15 -2.41 -19.59
N LEU A 73 0.85 -2.43 -19.28
CA LEU A 73 -0.04 -3.54 -19.62
C LEU A 73 -1.12 -3.07 -20.61
N GLY A 74 -1.20 -3.76 -21.75
CA GLY A 74 -2.16 -3.45 -22.82
C GLY A 74 -1.95 -2.07 -23.43
N ASP A 75 -3.04 -1.29 -23.49
CA ASP A 75 -3.04 0.12 -23.91
C ASP A 75 -2.82 1.10 -22.73
N GLY A 76 -2.79 0.56 -21.51
CA GLY A 76 -2.59 1.31 -20.30
C GLY A 76 -1.12 1.63 -20.06
N GLN A 77 -0.89 2.85 -19.61
CA GLN A 77 0.35 3.26 -18.97
C GLN A 77 0.00 3.69 -17.54
N ASP A 78 1.00 3.91 -16.69
CA ASP A 78 0.81 4.24 -15.26
C ASP A 78 0.26 3.06 -14.44
N TYR A 79 1.16 2.14 -14.10
CA TYR A 79 0.90 1.08 -13.13
C TYR A 79 1.82 1.24 -11.94
N PHE A 80 1.33 0.84 -10.78
CA PHE A 80 2.16 0.50 -9.65
C PHE A 80 2.41 -1.00 -9.63
N ASP A 81 3.61 -1.38 -9.22
CA ASP A 81 3.97 -2.76 -8.95
C ASP A 81 4.76 -2.85 -7.65
N VAL A 82 4.65 -4.00 -6.98
CA VAL A 82 5.54 -4.33 -5.86
C VAL A 82 6.82 -4.95 -6.44
N PRO A 83 8.02 -4.53 -6.01
CA PRO A 83 9.25 -5.14 -6.48
C PRO A 83 9.26 -6.65 -6.21
N ILE A 84 9.28 -7.43 -7.30
CA ILE A 84 9.34 -8.88 -7.28
C ILE A 84 10.82 -9.28 -7.25
N ASN A 85 11.34 -9.39 -6.03
CA ASN A 85 12.69 -9.83 -5.71
C ASN A 85 12.67 -11.16 -4.96
N ASP A 86 13.85 -11.76 -4.80
CA ASP A 86 14.01 -12.95 -3.97
C ASP A 86 13.49 -12.67 -2.56
N ARG A 87 12.43 -13.39 -2.17
CA ARG A 87 11.79 -13.36 -0.85
C ARG A 87 10.86 -12.17 -0.58
N SER A 88 10.37 -11.50 -1.61
CA SER A 88 9.21 -10.61 -1.47
C SER A 88 7.92 -11.44 -1.43
N TYR A 89 7.06 -11.18 -0.46
CA TYR A 89 5.71 -11.74 -0.35
C TYR A 89 4.64 -10.65 -0.52
N SER A 90 5.07 -9.45 -0.93
CA SER A 90 4.25 -8.25 -0.90
C SER A 90 3.03 -8.34 -1.81
N GLN A 91 1.95 -7.69 -1.42
CA GLN A 91 0.70 -7.64 -2.17
C GLN A 91 0.17 -6.21 -2.17
N LEU A 92 -0.45 -5.81 -3.27
CA LEU A 92 -0.97 -4.47 -3.52
C LEU A 92 -2.38 -4.55 -4.10
N LYS A 93 -3.30 -3.74 -3.57
CA LYS A 93 -4.69 -3.71 -4.01
C LYS A 93 -5.23 -2.28 -4.07
N ASP A 94 -5.99 -1.99 -5.13
CA ASP A 94 -6.81 -0.78 -5.25
C ASP A 94 -8.09 -0.92 -4.42
N LEU A 95 -8.37 0.06 -3.57
CA LEU A 95 -9.57 0.15 -2.74
C LEU A 95 -10.67 1.01 -3.36
N GLY A 96 -10.38 1.64 -4.51
CA GLY A 96 -11.27 2.54 -5.23
C GLY A 96 -11.05 4.01 -4.88
N GLU A 97 -11.90 4.86 -5.47
CA GLU A 97 -11.91 6.30 -5.23
C GLU A 97 -12.45 6.59 -3.81
N LEU A 98 -11.53 6.72 -2.85
CA LEU A 98 -11.82 6.95 -1.43
C LEU A 98 -10.97 8.10 -0.88
N LYS A 99 -11.52 8.83 0.08
CA LYS A 99 -10.78 9.74 0.95
C LYS A 99 -10.32 9.04 2.22
N TRP A 100 -9.36 9.67 2.90
CA TRP A 100 -8.80 9.17 4.16
C TRP A 100 -9.83 8.99 5.27
N ASP A 101 -10.83 9.87 5.35
CA ASP A 101 -11.90 9.85 6.36
C ASP A 101 -13.05 8.89 6.02
N GLU A 102 -13.09 8.38 4.79
CA GLU A 102 -14.07 7.40 4.31
C GLU A 102 -13.61 5.95 4.58
N LEU A 103 -12.32 5.73 4.86
CA LEU A 103 -11.80 4.42 5.25
C LEU A 103 -11.89 4.22 6.77
N HIS A 104 -12.91 3.47 7.20
CA HIS A 104 -13.11 3.14 8.62
C HIS A 104 -12.24 1.96 9.07
N ASP A 105 -12.16 0.92 8.23
CA ASP A 105 -11.41 -0.30 8.52
C ASP A 105 -10.41 -0.58 7.39
N VAL A 106 -9.19 -0.96 7.76
CA VAL A 106 -8.17 -1.38 6.79
C VAL A 106 -8.51 -2.80 6.35
N PRO A 107 -8.78 -3.05 5.06
CA PRO A 107 -9.09 -4.40 4.61
C PRO A 107 -7.85 -5.29 4.77
N VAL A 108 -8.08 -6.52 5.25
CA VAL A 108 -7.03 -7.52 5.34
C VAL A 108 -6.56 -7.88 3.93
N LEU A 109 -5.28 -7.65 3.67
CA LEU A 109 -4.60 -8.06 2.45
C LEU A 109 -3.47 -9.00 2.85
N HIS A 110 -3.76 -10.30 2.88
CA HIS A 110 -2.75 -11.29 3.22
C HIS A 110 -1.57 -11.20 2.25
N ALA A 111 -0.36 -11.34 2.80
CA ALA A 111 0.81 -11.54 1.97
C ALA A 111 0.68 -12.83 1.15
N SER A 112 1.41 -12.90 0.04
CA SER A 112 1.47 -14.13 -0.76
C SER A 112 1.90 -15.31 0.12
N GLN A 113 1.34 -16.50 -0.13
CA GLN A 113 1.76 -17.73 0.55
C GLN A 113 3.21 -18.13 0.17
N TRP A 114 3.64 -17.73 -1.02
CA TRP A 114 4.95 -18.06 -1.59
C TRP A 114 5.68 -16.77 -1.93
N PRO A 115 7.01 -16.71 -1.73
CA PRO A 115 7.75 -15.55 -2.19
C PRO A 115 7.64 -15.48 -3.71
N HIS A 116 7.61 -14.26 -4.23
CA HIS A 116 7.71 -13.97 -5.65
C HIS A 116 9.14 -14.31 -6.12
N GLY A 117 9.48 -15.60 -6.21
CA GLY A 117 10.86 -16.09 -6.43
C GLY A 117 11.45 -15.75 -7.80
N ASP A 118 12.79 -15.76 -7.92
CA ASP A 118 13.65 -15.57 -9.11
C ASP A 118 13.27 -14.40 -10.06
N GLY A 119 12.59 -13.40 -9.53
CA GLY A 119 12.00 -12.34 -10.33
C GLY A 119 10.75 -12.82 -11.08
N LEU A 120 10.05 -11.88 -11.71
CA LEU A 120 9.04 -12.19 -12.71
C LEU A 120 9.67 -13.16 -13.72
N LYS A 121 9.35 -14.47 -13.62
CA LYS A 121 9.89 -15.51 -14.51
C LYS A 121 9.86 -14.97 -15.94
N SER A 122 10.85 -15.27 -16.76
CA SER A 122 10.97 -14.76 -18.15
C SER A 122 9.67 -14.80 -18.96
N ASP A 123 8.77 -15.73 -18.64
CA ASP A 123 7.46 -15.89 -19.25
C ASP A 123 6.52 -14.72 -18.94
N PHE A 124 6.67 -14.14 -17.75
CA PHE A 124 6.02 -12.93 -17.31
C PHE A 124 6.58 -11.68 -17.97
N SER A 125 7.91 -11.59 -18.13
CA SER A 125 8.51 -10.48 -18.88
C SER A 125 8.08 -10.49 -20.36
N ARG A 126 7.81 -11.67 -20.95
CA ARG A 126 7.15 -11.79 -22.27
C ARG A 126 5.66 -11.43 -22.23
N SER A 127 4.99 -11.68 -21.10
CA SER A 127 3.59 -11.33 -20.89
C SER A 127 3.35 -9.85 -20.62
N ILE A 128 4.31 -9.10 -20.07
CA ILE A 128 4.15 -7.65 -19.86
C ILE A 128 4.02 -6.91 -21.21
N THR A 129 4.63 -7.44 -22.27
CA THR A 129 4.38 -6.95 -23.65
C THR A 129 3.10 -7.53 -24.28
N GLY A 130 2.45 -8.47 -23.63
CA GLY A 130 1.22 -9.12 -24.07
C GLY A 130 -0.01 -8.50 -23.39
N THR A 131 -1.07 -8.31 -24.14
CA THR A 131 -2.37 -7.73 -23.72
C THR A 131 -3.15 -8.58 -22.70
N ASP A 132 -2.52 -9.53 -22.00
CA ASP A 132 -3.23 -10.46 -21.12
C ASP A 132 -2.98 -10.17 -19.62
N PRO A 133 -3.84 -9.35 -18.99
CA PRO A 133 -3.76 -9.07 -17.56
C PRO A 133 -3.97 -10.32 -16.68
N GLU A 134 -4.52 -11.43 -17.19
CA GLU A 134 -4.68 -12.67 -16.42
C GLU A 134 -3.35 -13.32 -16.06
N LEU A 135 -2.27 -12.95 -16.76
CA LEU A 135 -0.96 -13.54 -16.52
C LEU A 135 -0.24 -12.91 -15.32
N THR A 136 -0.72 -11.79 -14.77
CA THR A 136 -0.18 -11.17 -13.53
C THR A 136 -0.48 -12.00 -12.28
N PRO A 137 0.48 -12.35 -11.37
CA PRO A 137 0.07 -12.86 -10.07
C PRO A 137 -0.92 -11.87 -9.47
N ALA A 138 -2.00 -12.40 -8.93
CA ALA A 138 -3.01 -11.55 -8.33
C ALA A 138 -2.35 -10.61 -7.31
N ASN A 139 -2.76 -9.34 -7.34
CA ASN A 139 -2.35 -8.30 -6.39
C ASN A 139 -0.84 -8.00 -6.33
N VAL A 140 -0.09 -8.08 -7.44
CA VAL A 140 1.27 -7.51 -7.49
C VAL A 140 1.38 -6.25 -8.35
N VAL A 141 0.38 -5.99 -9.19
CA VAL A 141 0.32 -4.85 -10.10
C VAL A 141 -1.08 -4.25 -10.03
N VAL A 142 -1.18 -2.92 -9.97
CA VAL A 142 -2.46 -2.18 -10.02
C VAL A 142 -2.31 -0.95 -10.88
N LYS A 143 -3.40 -0.52 -11.51
CA LYS A 143 -3.39 0.72 -12.30
C LYS A 143 -3.32 1.93 -11.36
N ALA A 144 -2.53 2.93 -11.73
CA ALA A 144 -2.45 4.18 -11.02
C ALA A 144 -3.61 5.10 -11.46
N LEU A 145 -4.59 5.28 -10.57
CA LEU A 145 -5.78 6.09 -10.79
C LEU A 145 -5.84 7.25 -9.79
N LEU A 146 -6.02 8.47 -10.31
CA LEU A 146 -6.09 9.69 -9.52
C LEU A 146 -7.23 9.59 -8.49
N GLY A 147 -6.95 9.96 -7.24
CA GLY A 147 -7.94 9.98 -6.17
C GLY A 147 -8.25 8.62 -5.54
N HIS A 148 -7.70 7.54 -6.08
CA HIS A 148 -7.85 6.20 -5.51
C HIS A 148 -6.94 5.98 -4.32
N LEU A 149 -7.44 5.21 -3.36
CA LEU A 149 -6.72 4.72 -2.19
C LEU A 149 -6.29 3.27 -2.42
N TYR A 150 -5.11 2.92 -1.96
CA TYR A 150 -4.51 1.61 -2.13
C TYR A 150 -4.07 1.07 -0.78
N VAL A 151 -4.10 -0.25 -0.65
CA VAL A 151 -3.48 -0.98 0.46
C VAL A 151 -2.33 -1.81 -0.07
N LEU A 152 -1.19 -1.71 0.61
CA LEU A 152 0.00 -2.50 0.37
C LEU A 152 0.35 -3.24 1.66
N HIS A 153 0.45 -4.56 1.56
CA HIS A 153 1.12 -5.36 2.56
C HIS A 153 2.54 -5.57 2.05
N SER A 154 3.50 -4.80 2.56
CA SER A 154 4.91 -5.00 2.24
C SER A 154 5.50 -6.02 3.19
N LYS A 155 5.85 -7.19 2.65
CA LYS A 155 6.36 -8.31 3.44
C LYS A 155 7.58 -8.95 2.78
N HIS A 156 8.69 -8.97 3.50
CA HIS A 156 9.91 -9.70 3.16
C HIS A 156 10.71 -9.99 4.44
N ASP A 157 11.91 -10.57 4.34
CA ASP A 157 12.72 -11.00 5.49
C ASP A 157 13.01 -9.93 6.57
N ARG A 158 12.81 -8.64 6.28
CA ARG A 158 13.13 -7.52 7.18
C ARG A 158 11.97 -6.57 7.46
N THR A 159 10.88 -6.71 6.73
CA THR A 159 9.75 -5.77 6.78
C THR A 159 8.47 -6.58 6.74
N ASP A 160 7.54 -6.21 7.61
CA ASP A 160 6.18 -6.74 7.63
C ASP A 160 5.29 -5.57 8.05
N ILE A 161 4.83 -4.80 7.06
CA ILE A 161 4.07 -3.55 7.30
C ILE A 161 2.86 -3.47 6.39
N TYR A 162 1.80 -2.87 6.92
CA TYR A 162 0.66 -2.41 6.14
C TYR A 162 0.78 -0.92 5.88
N VAL A 163 0.57 -0.55 4.62
CA VAL A 163 0.62 0.82 4.14
C VAL A 163 -0.67 1.13 3.43
N LEU A 164 -1.22 2.30 3.72
CA LEU A 164 -2.22 2.93 2.88
C LEU A 164 -1.57 4.08 2.12
N PHE A 165 -1.89 4.22 0.86
CA PHE A 165 -1.50 5.40 0.09
C PHE A 165 -2.57 5.80 -0.92
N ARG A 166 -2.64 7.09 -1.23
CA ARG A 166 -3.62 7.68 -2.14
C ARG A 166 -2.91 8.50 -3.20
N ILE A 167 -3.37 8.45 -4.44
CA ILE A 167 -2.82 9.33 -5.49
C ILE A 167 -3.47 10.71 -5.41
N GLU A 168 -2.67 11.72 -5.09
CA GLU A 168 -3.09 13.12 -4.99
C GLU A 168 -2.98 13.86 -6.32
N THR A 169 -1.92 13.57 -7.08
CA THR A 169 -1.73 14.13 -8.43
C THR A 169 -1.22 13.04 -9.36
N LEU A 170 -1.69 13.05 -10.61
CA LEU A 170 -1.25 12.12 -11.64
C LEU A 170 -1.06 12.87 -12.95
N LYS A 171 0.17 12.90 -13.44
CA LYS A 171 0.51 13.33 -14.79
C LYS A 171 0.89 12.10 -15.58
N LEU A 172 -0.02 11.68 -16.45
CA LEU A 172 0.11 10.44 -17.22
C LEU A 172 1.48 10.32 -17.88
N ASN A 173 2.11 9.16 -17.72
CA ASN A 173 3.42 8.82 -18.28
C ASN A 173 4.55 9.74 -17.81
N ASP A 174 4.42 10.39 -16.64
CA ASP A 174 5.43 11.34 -16.16
C ASP A 174 5.71 11.23 -14.67
N GLU A 175 4.76 11.62 -13.83
CA GLU A 175 4.94 11.64 -12.38
C GLU A 175 3.60 11.54 -11.67
N CYS A 176 3.61 10.94 -10.48
CA CYS A 176 2.48 10.95 -9.57
C CYS A 176 2.94 11.40 -8.18
N THR A 177 2.08 12.11 -7.47
CA THR A 177 2.28 12.39 -6.03
C THR A 177 1.32 11.52 -5.25
N ILE A 178 1.87 10.75 -4.31
CA ILE A 178 1.11 9.96 -3.36
C ILE A 178 1.11 10.64 -1.99
N SER A 179 -0.01 10.51 -1.29
CA SER A 179 -0.07 10.70 0.16
C SER A 179 -0.12 9.32 0.83
N TRP A 180 0.48 9.11 2.00
CA TRP A 180 0.61 7.78 2.60
C TRP A 180 0.73 7.78 4.12
N GLN A 181 0.41 6.62 4.72
CA GLN A 181 0.61 6.31 6.13
C GLN A 181 0.83 4.80 6.35
N ILE A 182 1.72 4.46 7.29
CA ILE A 182 1.84 3.09 7.83
C ILE A 182 0.72 2.90 8.85
N VAL A 183 0.00 1.79 8.73
CA VAL A 183 -1.09 1.42 9.63
C VAL A 183 -0.75 0.13 10.38
N ARG A 184 -1.46 -0.13 11.48
CA ARG A 184 -1.34 -1.40 12.19
C ARG A 184 -1.84 -2.53 11.29
N SER A 185 -1.24 -3.71 11.47
CA SER A 185 -1.73 -4.91 10.79
C SER A 185 -3.18 -5.17 11.22
N PRO A 186 -4.14 -5.28 10.28
CA PRO A 186 -5.51 -5.62 10.63
C PRO A 186 -5.62 -7.05 11.18
N GLU A 187 -4.62 -7.91 10.95
CA GLU A 187 -4.56 -9.28 11.49
C GLU A 187 -4.29 -9.31 13.01
N GLU A 188 -3.78 -8.24 13.60
CA GLU A 188 -3.48 -8.14 15.04
C GLU A 188 -4.64 -7.58 15.87
N ILE A 189 -5.72 -7.13 15.23
CA ILE A 189 -6.84 -6.43 15.87
C ILE A 189 -8.01 -7.39 16.20
N GLU A 190 -7.94 -8.64 15.73
CA GLU A 190 -8.87 -9.74 16.10
C GLU A 190 -8.58 -10.34 17.49
#